data_AF-A0A1T4SAS8-F1
#
_entry.id   AF-A0A1T4SAS8-F1
#
_cell.length_a   1.000
_cell.length_b   1.000
_cell.length_c   1.000
_cell.angle_alpha   90.00
_cell.angle_beta   90.00
_cell.angle_gamma   90.00
#
_symmetry.space_group_name_H-M   'P 1'
#
loop_
_entity.id
_entity.type
_entity.pdbx_description
1 polymer ?
#
loop_
_entity_poly.entity_id
_entity_poly.type
_entity_poly.pdbx_seq_one_letter_code
_entity_poly.pdbx_strand_id
1 'polypeptide(L)'
;MLQTTALHRRAQVLQAIRIFFSERGFLEVETPFRIPANAPEEYIDPIPTLSWQLQTSPEICMKRLLSRGYDKIFQICRCWRSDERGSRHLSEFTMLEWYRSDADYHDLMQDCRGLLQYVADSCTSDSCFTQNGLKIDPHQSWQHFSVQEAFLQFTKTEALDSVKNGLFDELLTAEIEPAFEKFKVPVILQDYPAQLAALARLKSDTPDYAERFELYVGGLELANGFSES
;
A
#
# COMPACT_ATOMS: atom_id res chain seq x y z
N MET A 1 -1.53 12.76 -31.97
CA MET A 1 -1.57 12.49 -30.52
C MET A 1 -0.16 12.15 -30.09
N LEU A 2 0.56 13.10 -29.47
CA LEU A 2 1.91 12.84 -28.96
C LEU A 2 1.81 11.75 -27.90
N GLN A 3 2.50 10.63 -28.09
CA GLN A 3 2.70 9.63 -27.03
C GLN A 3 3.41 10.35 -25.88
N THR A 4 2.67 10.73 -24.84
CA THR A 4 3.26 11.26 -23.61
C THR A 4 4.22 10.20 -23.08
N THR A 5 5.50 10.55 -23.01
CA THR A 5 6.54 9.62 -22.52
C THR A 5 6.20 9.17 -21.10
N ALA A 6 6.76 8.03 -20.66
CA ALA A 6 6.54 7.51 -19.32
C ALA A 6 6.82 8.55 -18.21
N LEU A 7 7.81 9.42 -18.43
CA LEU A 7 8.14 10.52 -17.51
C LEU A 7 7.04 11.57 -17.41
N HIS A 8 6.42 11.96 -18.53
CA HIS A 8 5.30 12.91 -18.50
C HIS A 8 4.09 12.30 -17.79
N ARG A 9 3.77 11.02 -18.06
CA ARG A 9 2.69 10.32 -17.34
C ARG A 9 2.97 10.24 -15.85
N ARG A 10 4.20 9.94 -15.46
CA ARG A 10 4.60 9.94 -14.04
C ARG A 10 4.40 11.32 -13.40
N ALA A 11 4.79 12.40 -14.07
CA ALA A 11 4.57 13.75 -13.57
C ALA A 11 3.07 14.07 -13.42
N GLN A 12 2.24 13.67 -14.39
CA GLN A 12 0.78 13.81 -14.35
C GLN A 12 0.17 13.03 -13.18
N VAL A 13 0.58 11.78 -12.96
CA VAL A 13 0.13 10.95 -11.83
C VAL A 13 0.47 11.62 -10.49
N LEU A 14 1.69 12.11 -10.33
CA LEU A 14 2.10 12.82 -9.10
C LEU A 14 1.29 14.10 -8.87
N GLN A 15 0.97 14.84 -9.93
CA GLN A 15 0.10 16.00 -9.84
C GLN A 15 -1.34 15.61 -9.48
N ALA A 16 -1.88 14.57 -10.11
CA ALA A 16 -3.23 14.07 -9.84
C ALA A 16 -3.37 13.60 -8.38
N ILE A 17 -2.38 12.90 -7.84
CA ILE A 17 -2.34 12.51 -6.42
C ILE A 17 -2.44 13.75 -5.52
N ARG A 18 -1.61 14.77 -5.75
CA ARG A 18 -1.65 16.00 -4.94
C ARG A 18 -3.01 16.70 -5.00
N ILE A 19 -3.60 16.79 -6.18
CA ILE A 19 -4.93 17.40 -6.35
C ILE A 19 -5.98 16.58 -5.59
N PHE A 20 -5.98 15.25 -5.76
CA PHE A 20 -6.93 14.35 -5.09
C PHE A 20 -6.94 14.54 -3.57
N PHE A 21 -5.76 14.57 -2.94
CA PHE A 21 -5.62 14.75 -1.49
C PHE A 21 -5.94 16.18 -1.04
N SER A 22 -5.45 17.19 -1.75
CA SER A 22 -5.69 18.60 -1.39
C SER A 22 -7.16 18.99 -1.49
N GLU A 23 -7.89 18.53 -2.52
CA GLU A 23 -9.35 18.75 -2.64
C GLU A 23 -10.15 18.06 -1.52
N ARG A 24 -9.58 17.02 -0.90
CA ARG A 24 -10.16 16.32 0.25
C ARG A 24 -9.68 16.88 1.59
N GLY A 25 -8.97 18.01 1.58
CA GLY A 25 -8.53 18.71 2.79
C GLY A 25 -7.36 18.04 3.51
N PHE A 26 -6.59 17.18 2.84
CA PHE A 26 -5.32 16.72 3.40
C PHE A 26 -4.23 17.78 3.18
N LEU A 27 -3.38 17.95 4.20
CA LEU A 27 -2.21 18.82 4.16
C LEU A 27 -1.00 18.04 3.63
N GLU A 28 -0.35 18.52 2.57
CA GLU A 28 0.95 17.99 2.14
C GLU A 28 2.01 18.41 3.16
N VAL A 29 2.73 17.45 3.74
CA VAL A 29 3.78 17.68 4.73
C VAL A 29 5.12 17.15 4.24
N GLU A 30 6.20 17.64 4.85
CA GLU A 30 7.55 17.11 4.66
C GLU A 30 8.16 16.77 6.01
N THR A 31 8.72 15.56 6.11
CA THR A 31 9.37 15.04 7.32
C THR A 31 10.83 14.69 7.06
N PRO A 32 11.70 14.63 8.09
CA PRO A 32 13.11 14.35 7.91
C PRO A 32 13.39 12.99 7.27
N PHE A 33 14.24 12.96 6.24
CA PHE A 33 14.64 11.72 5.57
C PHE A 33 15.73 10.92 6.29
N ARG A 34 16.48 11.58 7.18
CA ARG A 34 17.50 10.95 8.03
C ARG A 34 17.01 10.96 9.46
N ILE A 35 16.78 9.78 10.02
CA ILE A 35 16.17 9.59 11.34
C ILE A 35 17.04 8.72 12.23
N PRO A 36 16.96 8.87 13.57
CA PRO A 36 17.78 8.09 14.48
C PRO A 36 17.42 6.60 14.51
N ALA A 37 16.16 6.26 14.17
CA ALA A 37 15.68 4.89 14.07
C ALA A 37 14.41 4.83 13.22
N ASN A 38 14.27 3.77 12.43
CA ASN A 38 13.05 3.39 11.70
C ASN A 38 12.12 2.54 12.57
N ALA A 39 10.88 2.33 12.10
CA ALA A 39 10.01 1.33 12.70
C ALA A 39 10.61 -0.06 12.43
N PRO A 40 10.59 -0.99 13.41
CA PRO A 40 11.10 -2.33 13.19
C PRO A 40 10.14 -3.10 12.28
N GLU A 41 10.63 -3.55 11.13
CA GLU A 41 9.91 -4.38 10.17
C GLU A 41 10.78 -5.59 9.80
N GLU A 42 10.21 -6.80 9.83
CA GLU A 42 10.99 -8.06 9.78
C GLU A 42 11.86 -8.21 8.52
N TYR A 43 11.37 -7.71 7.39
CA TYR A 43 12.02 -7.86 6.08
C TYR A 43 12.58 -6.55 5.52
N ILE A 44 12.66 -5.49 6.34
CA ILE A 44 13.13 -4.18 5.88
C ILE A 44 14.36 -3.75 6.65
N ASP A 45 15.48 -3.77 5.94
CA ASP A 45 16.74 -3.25 6.45
C ASP A 45 16.92 -1.77 6.06
N PRO A 46 17.16 -0.86 7.02
CA PRO A 46 17.41 0.54 6.74
C PRO A 46 18.85 0.80 6.30
N ILE A 47 19.05 1.72 5.36
CA ILE A 47 20.40 2.12 4.93
C ILE A 47 21.04 3.05 5.99
N PRO A 48 22.18 2.67 6.61
CA PRO A 48 22.83 3.50 7.61
C PRO A 48 23.51 4.73 7.00
N THR A 49 23.53 5.83 7.74
CA THR A 49 24.21 7.08 7.39
C THR A 49 24.78 7.75 8.63
N LEU A 50 26.09 7.54 8.82
CA LEU A 50 26.81 7.89 10.06
C LEU A 50 26.14 7.21 11.27
N SER A 51 25.76 7.98 12.30
CA SER A 51 25.09 7.48 13.50
C SER A 51 23.57 7.32 13.33
N TRP A 52 22.99 7.73 12.20
CA TRP A 52 21.55 7.69 11.90
C TRP A 52 21.29 6.77 10.69
N GLN A 53 20.05 6.74 10.22
CA GLN A 53 19.60 5.91 9.10
C GLN A 53 18.76 6.75 8.13
N LEU A 54 18.74 6.35 6.86
CA LEU A 54 17.73 6.83 5.92
C LEU A 54 16.38 6.19 6.26
N GLN A 55 15.30 6.94 6.05
CA GLN A 55 13.95 6.46 6.34
C GLN A 55 13.54 5.33 5.37
N THR A 56 12.96 4.26 5.90
CA THR A 56 12.33 3.17 5.13
C THR A 56 10.88 3.52 4.75
N SER A 57 10.25 4.37 5.56
CA SER A 57 8.98 5.07 5.34
C SER A 57 8.96 6.35 6.22
N PRO A 58 8.20 7.40 5.85
CA PRO A 58 7.98 8.58 6.70
C PRO A 58 7.08 8.34 7.93
N GLU A 59 6.54 7.14 8.12
CA GLU A 59 5.54 6.75 9.14
C GLU A 59 5.79 7.34 10.53
N ILE A 60 6.94 7.05 11.14
CA ILE A 60 7.24 7.50 12.51
C ILE A 60 7.16 9.01 12.63
N CYS A 61 7.66 9.73 11.62
CA CYS A 61 7.67 11.19 11.65
C CYS A 61 6.27 11.75 11.41
N MET A 62 5.48 11.15 10.53
CA MET A 62 4.09 11.55 10.27
C MET A 62 3.18 11.27 11.47
N LYS A 63 3.33 10.14 12.16
CA LYS A 63 2.60 9.84 13.42
C LYS A 63 2.87 10.87 14.52
N ARG A 64 4.08 11.45 14.57
CA ARG A 64 4.40 12.58 15.47
C ARG A 64 3.73 13.89 15.09
N LEU A 65 3.28 14.05 13.84
CA LEU A 65 2.45 15.18 13.43
C LEU A 65 1.00 14.92 13.82
N LEU A 66 0.48 13.70 13.62
CA LEU A 66 -0.85 13.31 14.10
C LEU A 66 -1.02 13.59 15.59
N SER A 67 -0.05 13.18 16.42
CA SER A 67 -0.09 13.42 17.87
C SER A 67 -0.01 14.90 18.28
N ARG A 68 0.31 15.80 17.33
CA ARG A 68 0.29 17.25 17.50
C ARG A 68 -0.98 17.91 16.97
N GLY A 69 -1.99 17.13 16.55
CA GLY A 69 -3.29 17.61 16.09
C GLY A 69 -3.38 17.88 14.59
N TYR A 70 -2.50 17.29 13.77
CA TYR A 70 -2.63 17.36 12.32
C TYR A 70 -3.48 16.20 11.81
N ASP A 71 -4.79 16.39 11.70
CA ASP A 71 -5.73 15.28 11.52
C ASP A 71 -5.80 14.69 10.12
N LYS A 72 -5.33 15.38 9.07
CA LYS A 72 -5.32 14.87 7.69
C LYS A 72 -4.05 15.32 6.99
N ILE A 73 -3.11 14.41 6.82
CA ILE A 73 -1.79 14.70 6.23
C ILE A 73 -1.44 13.68 5.17
N PHE A 74 -0.67 14.10 4.16
CA PHE A 74 -0.04 13.20 3.21
C PHE A 74 1.36 13.67 2.86
N GLN A 75 2.21 12.74 2.43
CA GLN A 75 3.56 13.02 1.98
C GLN A 75 3.88 12.15 0.76
N ILE A 76 4.47 12.77 -0.26
CA ILE A 76 5.09 12.06 -1.37
C ILE A 76 6.60 12.26 -1.26
N CYS A 77 7.33 11.22 -0.86
CA CYS A 77 8.76 11.33 -0.62
C CYS A 77 9.55 10.14 -1.13
N ARG A 78 10.86 10.24 -0.96
CA ARG A 78 11.77 9.14 -1.23
C ARG A 78 11.96 8.29 0.03
N CYS A 79 12.01 6.98 -0.18
CA CYS A 79 12.25 5.98 0.83
C CYS A 79 13.41 5.09 0.39
N TRP A 80 14.14 4.54 1.36
CA TRP A 80 15.31 3.72 1.10
C TRP A 80 15.28 2.44 1.91
N ARG A 81 15.54 1.32 1.24
CA ARG A 81 15.58 -0.01 1.84
C ARG A 81 16.79 -0.74 1.27
N SER A 82 17.64 -1.31 2.12
CA SER A 82 18.82 -2.06 1.66
C SER A 82 18.42 -3.42 1.10
N ASP A 83 19.28 -3.95 0.23
CA ASP A 83 19.19 -5.32 -0.32
C ASP A 83 17.86 -5.71 -0.99
N GLU A 84 17.04 -4.73 -1.36
CA GLU A 84 15.92 -4.89 -2.28
C GLU A 84 16.45 -5.31 -3.67
N ARG A 85 16.29 -6.60 -4.01
CA ARG A 85 16.78 -7.21 -5.26
C ARG A 85 15.61 -7.75 -6.06
N GLY A 86 15.47 -7.32 -7.31
CA GLY A 86 14.47 -7.86 -8.23
C GLY A 86 14.18 -6.90 -9.36
N SER A 87 13.42 -7.36 -10.36
CA SER A 87 13.00 -6.51 -11.50
C SER A 87 11.96 -5.46 -11.11
N ARG A 88 11.32 -5.61 -9.94
CA ARG A 88 10.27 -4.73 -9.40
C ARG A 88 10.76 -3.84 -8.24
N HIS A 89 12.03 -3.99 -7.83
CA HIS A 89 12.55 -3.41 -6.60
C HIS A 89 13.75 -2.50 -6.88
N LEU A 90 13.77 -1.35 -6.23
CA LEU A 90 14.88 -0.40 -6.24
C LEU A 90 15.15 0.00 -4.80
N SER A 91 16.43 0.07 -4.42
CA SER A 91 16.83 0.52 -3.08
C SER A 91 16.42 1.96 -2.76
N GLU A 92 16.09 2.75 -3.78
CA GLU A 92 15.49 4.06 -3.67
C GLU A 92 14.20 4.11 -4.50
N PHE A 93 13.08 4.44 -3.86
CA PHE A 93 11.78 4.53 -4.53
C PHE A 93 10.90 5.64 -3.93
N THR A 94 9.88 6.05 -4.68
CA THR A 94 8.94 7.09 -4.25
C THR A 94 7.71 6.44 -3.61
N MET A 95 7.37 6.89 -2.41
CA MET A 95 6.21 6.44 -1.67
C MET A 95 5.24 7.62 -1.47
N LEU A 96 3.95 7.33 -1.61
CA LEU A 96 2.88 8.17 -1.09
C LEU A 96 2.45 7.56 0.25
N GLU A 97 2.41 8.36 1.29
CA GLU A 97 1.87 7.97 2.59
C GLU A 97 0.88 9.02 3.08
N TRP A 98 -0.22 8.61 3.70
CA TRP A 98 -1.23 9.53 4.21
C TRP A 98 -1.87 8.98 5.47
N TYR A 99 -2.36 9.92 6.29
CA TYR A 99 -3.04 9.63 7.53
C TYR A 99 -4.26 10.51 7.69
N ARG A 100 -5.28 9.96 8.34
CA ARG A 100 -6.45 10.69 8.79
C ARG A 100 -6.93 10.21 10.16
N SER A 101 -7.23 11.14 11.06
CA SER A 101 -7.86 10.85 12.35
C SER A 101 -9.29 10.33 12.15
N ASP A 102 -9.82 9.63 13.16
CA ASP A 102 -11.20 9.12 13.20
C ASP A 102 -11.60 8.29 11.97
N ALA A 103 -10.69 7.45 11.49
CA ALA A 103 -10.87 6.60 10.33
C ALA A 103 -10.43 5.17 10.62
N ASP A 104 -11.03 4.22 9.91
CA ASP A 104 -10.57 2.83 9.92
C ASP A 104 -9.99 2.42 8.56
N TYR A 105 -9.53 1.18 8.45
CA TYR A 105 -9.01 0.62 7.22
C TYR A 105 -10.04 0.59 6.07
N HIS A 106 -11.36 0.59 6.33
CA HIS A 106 -12.37 0.71 5.27
C HIS A 106 -12.41 2.12 4.68
N ASP A 107 -12.26 3.16 5.50
CA ASP A 107 -12.08 4.53 5.00
C ASP A 107 -10.86 4.60 4.07
N LEU A 108 -9.74 3.98 4.45
CA LEU A 108 -8.52 3.94 3.64
C LEU A 108 -8.72 3.17 2.33
N MET A 109 -9.49 2.07 2.34
CA MET A 109 -9.88 1.39 1.10
C MET A 109 -10.72 2.29 0.18
N GLN A 110 -11.61 3.11 0.73
CA GLN A 110 -12.36 4.09 -0.07
C GLN A 110 -11.46 5.20 -0.62
N ASP A 111 -10.47 5.65 0.15
CA ASP A 111 -9.45 6.60 -0.32
C ASP A 111 -8.67 5.99 -1.50
N CYS A 112 -8.24 4.73 -1.39
CA CYS A 112 -7.61 3.97 -2.48
C CYS A 112 -8.51 3.87 -3.73
N ARG A 113 -9.80 3.56 -3.55
CA ARG A 113 -10.78 3.50 -4.65
C ARG A 113 -10.93 4.84 -5.35
N GLY A 114 -11.15 5.90 -4.59
CA GLY A 114 -11.25 7.25 -5.12
C GLY A 114 -9.97 7.68 -5.84
N LEU A 115 -8.80 7.36 -5.28
CA LEU A 115 -7.52 7.74 -5.85
C LEU A 115 -7.27 7.05 -7.18
N LEU A 116 -7.48 5.73 -7.27
CA LEU A 116 -7.29 5.00 -8.53
C LEU A 116 -8.26 5.48 -9.62
N GLN A 117 -9.53 5.72 -9.29
CA GLN A 117 -10.50 6.28 -10.23
C GLN A 117 -10.07 7.67 -10.72
N TYR A 118 -9.69 8.55 -9.80
CA TYR A 118 -9.24 9.90 -10.12
C TYR A 118 -7.99 9.91 -11.01
N VAL A 119 -7.02 9.05 -10.71
CA VAL A 119 -5.80 8.90 -11.53
C VAL A 119 -6.13 8.34 -12.90
N ALA A 120 -7.01 7.34 -13.01
CA ALA A 120 -7.43 6.79 -14.29
C ALA A 120 -8.10 7.85 -15.16
N ASP A 121 -9.09 8.56 -14.61
CA ASP A 121 -9.81 9.64 -15.30
C ASP A 121 -8.88 10.78 -15.73
N SER A 122 -7.90 11.14 -14.90
CA SER A 122 -7.02 12.27 -15.14
C SER A 122 -5.83 11.95 -16.05
N CYS A 123 -5.36 10.70 -16.05
CA CYS A 123 -4.07 10.33 -16.64
C CYS A 123 -4.18 9.32 -17.80
N THR A 124 -5.35 8.75 -18.05
CA THR A 124 -5.57 7.81 -19.15
C THR A 124 -6.73 8.26 -20.04
N SER A 125 -6.76 7.75 -21.28
CA SER A 125 -7.75 8.19 -22.27
C SER A 125 -9.10 7.48 -22.15
N ASP A 126 -9.13 6.34 -21.47
CA ASP A 126 -10.28 5.44 -21.38
C ASP A 126 -10.63 5.06 -19.94
N SER A 127 -10.17 5.86 -18.97
CA SER A 127 -10.41 5.68 -17.53
C SER A 127 -10.06 4.28 -17.01
N CYS A 128 -9.06 3.65 -17.61
CA CYS A 128 -8.59 2.31 -17.25
C CYS A 128 -7.07 2.25 -17.16
N PHE A 129 -6.57 1.23 -16.46
CA PHE A 129 -5.17 0.85 -16.46
C PHE A 129 -4.93 -0.32 -17.43
N THR A 130 -3.69 -0.45 -17.91
CA THR A 130 -3.28 -1.61 -18.71
C THR A 130 -2.00 -2.19 -18.11
N GLN A 131 -2.03 -3.47 -17.73
CA GLN A 131 -0.88 -4.21 -17.20
C GLN A 131 -0.80 -5.56 -17.91
N ASN A 132 0.36 -5.92 -18.47
CA ASN A 132 0.57 -7.18 -19.20
C ASN A 132 -0.49 -7.46 -20.30
N GLY A 133 -1.01 -6.41 -20.95
CA GLY A 133 -2.07 -6.50 -21.96
C GLY A 133 -3.48 -6.70 -21.39
N LEU A 134 -3.63 -6.82 -20.07
CA LEU A 134 -4.92 -6.86 -19.39
C LEU A 134 -5.39 -5.43 -19.09
N LYS A 135 -6.61 -5.12 -19.56
CA LYS A 135 -7.31 -3.87 -19.23
C LYS A 135 -7.99 -4.01 -17.86
N ILE A 136 -7.71 -3.08 -16.97
CA ILE A 136 -8.19 -3.06 -15.59
C ILE A 136 -9.02 -1.80 -15.37
N ASP A 137 -10.26 -1.98 -14.92
CA ASP A 137 -11.24 -0.92 -14.74
C ASP A 137 -11.45 -0.62 -13.24
N PRO A 138 -10.97 0.53 -12.72
CA PRO A 138 -11.13 0.90 -11.31
C PRO A 138 -12.55 1.40 -10.97
N HIS A 139 -13.42 1.63 -11.95
CA HIS A 139 -14.80 2.12 -11.72
C HIS A 139 -15.78 0.99 -11.44
N GLN A 140 -15.45 -0.25 -11.83
CA GLN A 140 -16.25 -1.42 -11.51
C GLN A 140 -16.17 -1.81 -10.03
N SER A 141 -16.98 -2.80 -9.63
CA SER A 141 -16.90 -3.41 -8.31
C SER A 141 -15.58 -4.15 -8.17
N TRP A 142 -14.83 -3.83 -7.13
CA TRP A 142 -13.54 -4.45 -6.84
C TRP A 142 -13.74 -5.85 -6.25
N GLN A 143 -12.72 -6.69 -6.35
CA GLN A 143 -12.70 -7.95 -5.61
C GLN A 143 -12.20 -7.69 -4.19
N HIS A 144 -12.81 -8.36 -3.22
CA HIS A 144 -12.39 -8.31 -1.82
C HIS A 144 -12.22 -9.75 -1.34
N PHE A 145 -11.06 -10.05 -0.79
CA PHE A 145 -10.77 -11.30 -0.10
C PHE A 145 -10.23 -10.97 1.28
N SER A 146 -10.74 -11.63 2.31
CA SER A 146 -9.93 -11.79 3.52
C SER A 146 -8.70 -12.66 3.18
N VAL A 147 -7.61 -12.49 3.94
CA VAL A 147 -6.42 -13.35 3.82
C VAL A 147 -6.82 -14.82 3.97
N GLN A 148 -7.71 -15.11 4.91
CA GLN A 148 -8.24 -16.45 5.11
C GLN A 148 -8.95 -17.02 3.86
N GLU A 149 -9.83 -16.25 3.24
CA GLU A 149 -10.53 -16.68 2.02
C GLU A 149 -9.57 -16.89 0.85
N ALA A 150 -8.59 -15.98 0.67
CA ALA A 150 -7.61 -16.11 -0.39
C ALA A 150 -6.75 -17.37 -0.23
N PHE A 151 -6.27 -17.64 0.98
CA PHE A 151 -5.49 -18.85 1.27
C PHE A 151 -6.31 -20.12 0.99
N LEU A 152 -7.55 -20.20 1.49
CA LEU A 152 -8.42 -21.34 1.23
C LEU A 152 -8.70 -21.55 -0.26
N GLN A 153 -8.95 -20.46 -0.99
CA GLN A 153 -9.34 -20.51 -2.39
C GLN A 153 -8.17 -20.86 -3.31
N PHE A 154 -6.99 -20.28 -3.09
CA PHE A 154 -5.88 -20.36 -4.03
C PHE A 154 -4.82 -21.38 -3.64
N THR A 155 -4.63 -21.63 -2.33
CA THR A 155 -3.56 -22.51 -1.82
C THR A 155 -4.12 -23.77 -1.12
N LYS A 156 -5.44 -23.80 -0.87
CA LYS A 156 -6.14 -24.88 -0.14
C LYS A 156 -5.61 -25.09 1.28
N THR A 157 -5.03 -24.05 1.87
CA THR A 157 -4.48 -24.04 3.23
C THR A 157 -5.15 -22.95 4.06
N GLU A 158 -5.14 -23.10 5.37
CA GLU A 158 -5.60 -22.08 6.32
C GLU A 158 -4.51 -21.02 6.53
N ALA A 159 -4.85 -19.73 6.54
CA ALA A 159 -3.85 -18.66 6.65
C ALA A 159 -3.04 -18.76 7.95
N LEU A 160 -3.70 -18.99 9.08
CA LEU A 160 -3.05 -19.11 10.40
C LEU A 160 -2.11 -20.31 10.48
N ASP A 161 -2.40 -21.41 9.79
CA ASP A 161 -1.51 -22.57 9.77
C ASP A 161 -0.30 -22.34 8.86
N SER A 162 -0.46 -21.62 7.75
CA SER A 162 0.66 -21.16 6.93
C SER A 162 1.61 -20.24 7.72
N VAL A 163 1.08 -19.36 8.58
CA VAL A 163 1.90 -18.54 9.49
C VAL A 163 2.70 -19.42 10.45
N LYS A 164 2.05 -20.36 11.16
CA LYS A 164 2.72 -21.24 12.13
C LYS A 164 3.84 -22.08 11.52
N ASN A 165 3.68 -22.47 10.26
CA ASN A 165 4.63 -23.31 9.55
C ASN A 165 5.69 -22.52 8.76
N GLY A 166 5.64 -21.18 8.79
CA GLY A 166 6.57 -20.31 8.06
C GLY A 166 6.41 -20.34 6.53
N LEU A 167 5.22 -20.68 6.03
CA LEU A 167 4.91 -20.79 4.60
C LEU A 167 4.06 -19.64 4.08
N PHE A 168 3.70 -18.67 4.93
CA PHE A 168 2.77 -17.61 4.57
C PHE A 168 3.24 -16.79 3.36
N ASP A 169 4.45 -16.20 3.42
CA ASP A 169 4.96 -15.33 2.36
C ASP A 169 5.25 -16.08 1.06
N GLU A 170 5.71 -17.34 1.18
CA GLU A 170 5.94 -18.21 0.02
C GLU A 170 4.63 -18.48 -0.73
N LEU A 171 3.57 -18.87 -0.02
CA LEU A 171 2.26 -19.16 -0.61
C LEU A 171 1.58 -17.90 -1.16
N LEU A 172 1.70 -16.77 -0.44
CA LEU A 172 1.19 -15.48 -0.90
C LEU A 172 1.81 -15.12 -2.26
N THR A 173 3.14 -15.13 -2.35
CA THR A 173 3.89 -14.74 -3.54
C THR A 173 3.78 -15.75 -4.69
N ALA A 174 3.78 -17.06 -4.39
CA ALA A 174 3.84 -18.10 -5.41
C ALA A 174 2.46 -18.47 -5.99
N GLU A 175 1.37 -18.28 -5.23
CA GLU A 175 0.04 -18.77 -5.62
C GLU A 175 -1.03 -17.67 -5.63
N ILE A 176 -1.09 -16.82 -4.60
CA ILE A 176 -2.16 -15.83 -4.44
C ILE A 176 -1.94 -14.61 -5.35
N GLU A 177 -0.79 -13.94 -5.27
CA GLU A 177 -0.51 -12.77 -6.12
C GLU A 177 -0.60 -13.07 -7.62
N PRO A 178 -0.08 -14.22 -8.13
CA PRO A 178 -0.25 -14.59 -9.53
C PRO A 178 -1.70 -14.88 -9.90
N ALA A 179 -2.54 -15.35 -8.95
CA ALA A 179 -3.96 -15.50 -9.19
C ALA A 179 -4.64 -14.13 -9.38
N PHE A 180 -4.15 -13.09 -8.69
CA PHE A 180 -4.70 -11.74 -8.79
C PHE A 180 -4.43 -11.06 -10.13
N GLU A 181 -3.38 -11.45 -10.85
CA GLU A 181 -3.06 -10.95 -12.21
C GLU A 181 -4.22 -11.16 -13.21
N LYS A 182 -5.14 -12.08 -12.95
CA LYS A 182 -6.24 -12.43 -13.85
C LYS A 182 -7.46 -11.51 -13.71
N PHE A 183 -7.56 -10.74 -12.63
CA PHE A 183 -8.72 -9.87 -12.41
C PHE A 183 -8.62 -8.58 -13.24
N LYS A 184 -9.72 -8.23 -13.89
CA LYS A 184 -9.89 -6.99 -14.68
C LYS A 184 -10.32 -5.79 -13.82
N VAL A 185 -10.24 -5.94 -12.51
CA VAL A 185 -10.58 -4.92 -11.51
C VAL A 185 -9.53 -5.00 -10.40
N PRO A 186 -9.32 -3.92 -9.63
CA PRO A 186 -8.49 -3.98 -8.44
C PRO A 186 -8.99 -5.01 -7.42
N VAL A 187 -8.06 -5.54 -6.63
CA VAL A 187 -8.31 -6.53 -5.59
C VAL A 187 -7.83 -5.99 -4.25
N ILE A 188 -8.67 -6.09 -3.23
CA ILE A 188 -8.31 -5.85 -1.84
C ILE A 188 -8.11 -7.20 -1.16
N LEU A 189 -6.93 -7.39 -0.56
CA LEU A 189 -6.64 -8.48 0.35
C LEU A 189 -6.63 -7.89 1.77
N GLN A 190 -7.47 -8.37 2.68
CA GLN A 190 -7.69 -7.73 3.99
C GLN A 190 -7.72 -8.73 5.14
N ASP A 191 -7.77 -8.23 6.38
CA ASP A 191 -7.87 -9.04 7.59
C ASP A 191 -6.67 -9.99 7.76
N TYR A 192 -5.47 -9.41 7.90
CA TYR A 192 -4.23 -10.19 8.04
C TYR A 192 -4.14 -10.87 9.42
N PRO A 193 -3.51 -12.05 9.52
CA PRO A 193 -3.14 -12.64 10.80
C PRO A 193 -2.45 -11.63 11.71
N ALA A 194 -2.84 -11.58 12.98
CA ALA A 194 -2.34 -10.62 13.95
C ALA A 194 -0.81 -10.65 14.10
N GLN A 195 -0.19 -11.83 13.95
CA GLN A 195 1.26 -12.02 14.00
C GLN A 195 2.01 -11.28 12.88
N LEU A 196 1.32 -10.97 11.78
CA LEU A 196 1.87 -10.29 10.60
C LEU A 196 1.40 -8.83 10.49
N ALA A 197 0.85 -8.28 11.57
CA ALA A 197 0.18 -6.97 11.54
C ALA A 197 0.62 -6.09 12.72
N ALA A 198 1.95 -5.91 12.86
CA ALA A 198 2.61 -5.37 14.06
C ALA A 198 2.07 -4.05 14.62
N LEU A 199 1.47 -3.18 13.79
CA LEU A 199 0.95 -1.87 14.19
C LEU A 199 -0.55 -1.70 13.97
N ALA A 200 -1.19 -2.70 13.36
CA ALA A 200 -2.61 -2.64 13.03
C ALA A 200 -3.47 -2.97 14.25
N ARG A 201 -4.61 -2.28 14.37
CA ARG A 201 -5.66 -2.59 15.33
C ARG A 201 -6.18 -4.01 15.12
N LEU A 202 -6.29 -4.79 16.19
CA LEU A 202 -6.91 -6.12 16.13
C LEU A 202 -8.42 -6.01 15.89
N LYS A 203 -9.00 -6.97 15.17
CA LYS A 203 -10.45 -7.04 14.99
C LYS A 203 -11.11 -7.35 16.33
N SER A 204 -12.20 -6.66 16.65
CA SER A 204 -12.92 -6.85 17.93
C SER A 204 -13.48 -8.26 18.11
N ASP A 205 -14.00 -8.84 17.02
CA ASP A 205 -14.77 -10.09 17.07
C ASP A 205 -13.90 -11.33 16.82
N THR A 206 -12.78 -11.16 16.12
CA THR A 206 -11.83 -12.23 15.75
C THR A 206 -10.39 -11.75 15.96
N PRO A 207 -9.90 -11.70 17.21
CA PRO A 207 -8.60 -11.08 17.54
C PRO A 207 -7.36 -11.77 16.95
N ASP A 208 -7.51 -12.97 16.38
CA ASP A 208 -6.45 -13.64 15.61
C ASP A 208 -6.13 -12.90 14.28
N TYR A 209 -6.94 -11.92 13.90
CA TYR A 209 -6.78 -11.09 12.71
C TYR A 209 -6.78 -9.61 13.07
N ALA A 210 -6.13 -8.81 12.22
CA ALA A 210 -5.99 -7.37 12.36
C ALA A 210 -6.60 -6.63 11.17
N GLU A 211 -7.04 -5.40 11.41
CA GLU A 211 -7.60 -4.46 10.44
C GLU A 211 -6.50 -3.88 9.54
N ARG A 212 -5.92 -4.74 8.70
CA ARG A 212 -4.92 -4.42 7.69
C ARG A 212 -5.40 -4.88 6.32
N PHE A 213 -5.01 -4.17 5.28
CA PHE A 213 -5.23 -4.57 3.91
C PHE A 213 -4.06 -4.22 2.99
N GLU A 214 -4.02 -4.92 1.87
CA GLU A 214 -3.18 -4.64 0.72
C GLU A 214 -4.05 -4.48 -0.52
N LEU A 215 -3.64 -3.58 -1.42
CA LEU A 215 -4.29 -3.29 -2.68
C LEU A 215 -3.45 -3.83 -3.83
N TYR A 216 -4.06 -4.68 -4.64
CA TYR A 216 -3.46 -5.25 -5.83
C TYR A 216 -4.13 -4.74 -7.10
N VAL A 217 -3.32 -4.36 -8.10
CA VAL A 217 -3.79 -3.96 -9.43
C VAL A 217 -2.99 -4.71 -10.49
N GLY A 218 -3.63 -5.64 -11.20
CA GLY A 218 -2.95 -6.49 -12.18
C GLY A 218 -1.85 -7.36 -11.57
N GLY A 219 -2.09 -7.85 -10.33
CA GLY A 219 -1.16 -8.66 -9.54
C GLY A 219 0.09 -7.93 -9.04
N LEU A 220 0.08 -6.60 -9.05
CA LEU A 220 1.08 -5.78 -8.35
C LEU A 220 0.46 -5.19 -7.10
N GLU A 221 1.11 -5.41 -5.96
CA GLU A 221 0.82 -4.65 -4.73
C GLU A 221 1.14 -3.17 -4.98
N LEU A 222 0.16 -2.30 -4.75
CA LEU A 222 0.30 -0.84 -4.92
C LEU A 222 0.16 -0.06 -3.62
N ALA A 223 -0.50 -0.63 -2.61
CA ALA A 223 -0.68 0.02 -1.32
C ALA A 223 -0.88 -1.00 -0.21
N ASN A 224 -0.44 -0.61 0.98
CA ASN A 224 -0.69 -1.28 2.25
C ASN A 224 -1.29 -0.23 3.19
N GLY A 225 -2.31 -0.61 3.95
CA GLY A 225 -2.96 0.28 4.90
C GLY A 225 -3.61 -0.50 6.03
N PHE A 226 -3.77 0.15 7.18
CA PHE A 226 -4.35 -0.46 8.36
C PHE A 226 -4.98 0.58 9.28
N SER A 227 -5.90 0.14 10.12
CA SER A 227 -6.37 0.95 11.25
C SER A 227 -5.26 1.04 12.28
N GLU A 228 -4.87 2.25 12.65
CA GLU A 228 -3.89 2.47 13.71
C GLU A 228 -4.43 2.05 15.08
N SER A 229 -3.54 1.55 15.93
CA SER A 229 -3.84 1.07 17.30
C SER A 229 -3.81 2.15 18.38
#